data_AF-B0CWG6-F1
#
_entry.id   AF-B0CWG6-F1
#
_cell.length_a   1.000
_cell.length_b   1.000
_cell.length_c   1.000
_cell.angle_alpha   90.00
_cell.angle_beta   90.00
_cell.angle_gamma   90.00
#
_symmetry.space_group_name_H-M   'P 1'
#
loop_
_entity.id
_entity.type
_entity.pdbx_description
1 polymer ?
#
loop_
_entity_poly.entity_id
_entity_poly.type
_entity_poly.pdbx_seq_one_letter_code
_entity_poly.pdbx_strand_id
1 'polypeptide(L)'
;MHTMKQSHPATHNITTNAGCETTTFALPNIPQLLARHLPQDLTPLPSESLQPDEMKSSQPEDDFSRKKTQTSKLLESFIAIIPCLIQNMLIHEANLVASDTCSCGKGKHLVQCDDCTAYSTSYISRLRPEGYAHQLGHHSASCPNPASQSMILFQAIDTDGIHETKIRFCGCADVDQVDQLMKERLFPATVDRPTMAFTFNILKQFHIHHLESKESAYDFIGALQRLTDNAFAHEVANPYSQFRPSWWKQTPAEFCHLNQTQDTADWNHHANKFAKNIDPDDVSLFTGKAYFPDEAEYQQYLLDLQKKPAPPEEKTACAHLNAVNKQNRKKFKNMDITGIVNIQCLHVFIKSSVDLQLGEKFANTDYALAHSIRQHWNRGTTTIDADFLTSCNHLVSYDISCAYWVKAVDHFQQHFPDLVSDIEQIRWLIPLVHVQNHKDNCMYCFVSAYILNASHFHGETAEHYWAESNQLGRQMNNGHH
;
A
#
# COMPACT_ATOMS: atom_id res chain seq x y z
N MET A 1 -11.85 5.35 29.21
CA MET A 1 -12.30 4.13 28.50
C MET A 1 -11.66 4.06 27.12
N HIS A 2 -10.34 4.21 27.05
CA HIS A 2 -9.58 4.11 25.80
C HIS A 2 -8.90 2.74 25.70
N THR A 3 -8.57 2.34 24.47
CA THR A 3 -7.92 1.10 24.01
C THR A 3 -8.84 -0.08 23.62
N MET A 4 -9.11 -0.21 22.32
CA MET A 4 -9.06 -1.51 21.63
C MET A 4 -7.64 -1.61 21.04
N LYS A 5 -6.67 -2.20 21.74
CA LYS A 5 -6.30 -3.64 21.72
C LYS A 5 -5.81 -4.14 20.34
N GLN A 6 -4.53 -3.94 20.07
CA GLN A 6 -3.71 -5.01 19.48
C GLN A 6 -3.43 -6.01 20.61
N SER A 7 -4.05 -7.21 20.68
CA SER A 7 -3.66 -8.24 21.68
C SER A 7 -4.33 -9.64 21.65
N HIS A 8 -3.48 -10.67 21.79
CA HIS A 8 -3.58 -12.01 22.38
C HIS A 8 -2.21 -12.35 23.05
N PRO A 9 -2.19 -13.00 24.22
CA PRO A 9 -1.04 -13.00 25.14
C PRO A 9 0.11 -13.95 24.78
N ALA A 10 1.34 -13.50 25.02
CA ALA A 10 2.52 -14.36 25.12
C ALA A 10 3.13 -14.24 26.53
N THR A 11 3.63 -15.37 27.03
CA THR A 11 4.15 -15.50 28.40
C THR A 11 5.65 -15.74 28.34
N HIS A 12 6.43 -14.91 29.03
CA HIS A 12 7.86 -15.14 29.22
C HIS A 12 8.23 -15.26 30.69
N ASN A 13 9.20 -16.13 30.95
CA ASN A 13 9.82 -16.37 32.25
C ASN A 13 11.16 -15.63 32.31
N ILE A 14 11.29 -14.68 33.24
CA ILE A 14 12.54 -13.96 33.49
C ILE A 14 13.24 -14.66 34.64
N THR A 15 14.40 -15.26 34.39
CA THR A 15 15.24 -15.80 35.47
C THR A 15 16.08 -14.66 36.04
N THR A 16 15.77 -14.24 37.27
CA THR A 16 16.58 -13.29 38.03
C THR A 16 17.45 -14.03 39.06
N ASN A 17 18.44 -13.36 39.63
CA ASN A 17 19.26 -13.90 40.72
C ASN A 17 18.47 -14.26 41.98
N ALA A 18 17.19 -13.87 42.07
CA ALA A 18 16.27 -14.15 43.19
C ALA A 18 15.13 -15.14 42.84
N GLY A 19 15.05 -15.64 41.60
CA GLY A 19 14.00 -16.56 41.15
C GLY A 19 13.41 -16.22 39.78
N CYS A 20 12.51 -17.08 39.29
CA CYS A 20 11.81 -16.91 38.02
C CYS A 20 10.55 -16.05 38.21
N GLU A 21 10.53 -14.85 37.63
CA GLU A 21 9.33 -14.01 37.57
C GLU A 21 8.67 -14.14 36.19
N THR A 22 7.39 -14.46 36.16
CA THR A 22 6.59 -14.55 34.93
C THR A 22 5.86 -13.22 34.72
N THR A 23 6.07 -12.55 33.59
CA THR A 23 5.32 -11.34 33.22
C THR A 23 4.57 -11.57 31.91
N THR A 24 3.25 -11.34 31.92
CA THR A 24 2.36 -11.59 30.77
C THR A 24 2.07 -10.28 30.05
N PHE A 25 2.30 -10.23 28.73
CA PHE A 25 1.91 -9.10 27.89
C PHE A 25 1.26 -9.59 26.59
N ALA A 26 0.54 -8.70 25.91
CA ALA A 26 -0.40 -9.08 24.86
C ALA A 26 0.03 -8.61 23.45
N LEU A 27 0.15 -9.55 22.50
CA LEU A 27 0.62 -9.39 21.11
C LEU A 27 -0.54 -9.26 20.11
N PRO A 28 -0.48 -8.50 19.02
CA PRO A 28 -1.57 -8.44 18.03
C PRO A 28 -2.00 -9.81 17.48
N ASN A 29 -3.31 -9.98 17.22
CA ASN A 29 -3.89 -11.23 16.69
C ASN A 29 -3.23 -11.65 15.37
N ILE A 30 -2.76 -12.90 15.31
CA ILE A 30 -2.24 -13.56 14.12
C ILE A 30 -3.44 -14.15 13.34
N PRO A 31 -3.69 -13.78 12.08
CA PRO A 31 -4.58 -14.55 11.21
C PRO A 31 -3.98 -15.93 10.94
N GLN A 32 -4.78 -17.01 11.04
CA GLN A 32 -4.37 -18.42 10.93
C GLN A 32 -3.81 -18.86 9.54
N LEU A 33 -3.31 -17.97 8.70
CA LEU A 33 -2.93 -18.28 7.32
C LEU A 33 -1.48 -18.75 7.10
N LEU A 34 -0.65 -18.84 8.14
CA LEU A 34 0.74 -19.33 8.00
C LEU A 34 1.04 -20.63 8.77
N ALA A 35 0.03 -21.31 9.31
CA ALA A 35 0.19 -22.62 9.93
C ALA A 35 -0.03 -23.77 8.93
N ARG A 36 0.70 -23.78 7.81
CA ARG A 36 0.88 -24.99 6.98
C ARG A 36 2.31 -25.04 6.47
N HIS A 37 3.18 -25.64 7.26
CA HIS A 37 4.27 -26.56 6.87
C HIS A 37 5.14 -26.83 8.10
N LEU A 38 4.61 -27.62 9.04
CA LEU A 38 5.43 -28.32 10.03
C LEU A 38 5.09 -29.82 9.91
N PRO A 39 6.09 -30.73 9.87
CA PRO A 39 5.87 -32.16 9.71
C PRO A 39 4.94 -32.71 10.80
N GLN A 40 3.95 -33.49 10.38
CA GLN A 40 3.06 -34.25 11.26
C GLN A 40 3.87 -35.37 11.91
N ASP A 41 4.33 -35.20 13.14
CA ASP A 41 4.63 -36.31 14.05
C ASP A 41 4.90 -35.80 15.46
N LEU A 42 3.85 -35.39 16.19
CA LEU A 42 3.81 -35.44 17.65
C LEU A 42 2.36 -35.65 18.09
N THR A 43 2.08 -36.84 18.62
CA THR A 43 0.79 -37.25 19.21
C THR A 43 0.38 -36.33 20.39
N PRO A 44 -0.86 -35.82 20.46
CA PRO A 44 -1.34 -35.05 21.60
C PRO A 44 -1.81 -35.96 22.75
N LEU A 45 -1.43 -35.61 23.98
CA LEU A 45 -2.07 -36.08 25.21
C LEU A 45 -3.44 -35.39 25.41
N PRO A 46 -4.40 -36.04 26.09
CA PRO A 46 -5.79 -35.56 26.13
C PRO A 46 -5.98 -34.40 27.11
N SER A 47 -6.68 -33.36 26.65
CA SER A 47 -7.08 -32.20 27.46
C SER A 47 -8.46 -32.42 28.09
N GLU A 48 -8.56 -32.17 29.40
CA GLU A 48 -9.80 -32.13 30.16
C GLU A 48 -10.72 -30.98 29.71
N SER A 49 -12.01 -31.29 29.65
CA SER A 49 -13.11 -30.41 29.27
C SER A 49 -13.49 -29.43 30.38
N LEU A 50 -13.54 -28.14 30.06
CA LEU A 50 -14.30 -27.14 30.82
C LEU A 50 -15.21 -26.37 29.85
N GLN A 51 -16.52 -26.42 30.14
CA GLN A 51 -17.56 -25.75 29.35
C GLN A 51 -17.59 -24.24 29.64
N PRO A 52 -17.94 -23.38 28.67
CA PRO A 52 -18.17 -21.96 28.91
C PRO A 52 -19.61 -21.67 29.34
N ASP A 53 -19.77 -20.94 30.44
CA ASP A 53 -21.03 -20.36 30.89
C ASP A 53 -21.53 -19.26 29.93
N GLU A 54 -22.82 -19.29 29.65
CA GLU A 54 -23.54 -18.27 28.88
C GLU A 54 -23.70 -16.97 29.70
N MET A 55 -23.19 -15.85 29.19
CA MET A 55 -23.60 -14.52 29.66
C MET A 55 -24.21 -13.73 28.50
N LYS A 56 -25.55 -13.67 28.48
CA LYS A 56 -26.34 -12.86 27.56
C LYS A 56 -26.06 -11.38 27.80
N SER A 57 -25.52 -10.70 26.78
CA SER A 57 -25.53 -9.24 26.69
C SER A 57 -26.43 -8.84 25.52
N SER A 58 -27.57 -8.26 25.86
CA SER A 58 -28.50 -7.62 24.93
C SER A 58 -27.93 -6.28 24.48
N GLN A 59 -27.60 -6.14 23.20
CA GLN A 59 -27.42 -4.85 22.54
C GLN A 59 -28.64 -4.56 21.63
N PRO A 60 -29.04 -3.28 21.45
CA PRO A 60 -30.14 -2.93 20.58
C PRO A 60 -29.70 -3.08 19.12
N GLU A 61 -30.53 -3.74 18.31
CA GLU A 61 -30.37 -3.78 16.85
C GLU A 61 -30.65 -2.38 16.28
N ASP A 62 -29.60 -1.68 15.87
CA ASP A 62 -29.70 -0.49 15.03
C ASP A 62 -29.58 -0.96 13.57
N ASP A 63 -30.73 -1.17 12.92
CA ASP A 63 -30.87 -1.51 11.52
C ASP A 63 -30.54 -0.30 10.64
N PHE A 64 -29.25 -0.15 10.32
CA PHE A 64 -28.79 0.59 9.15
C PHE A 64 -28.00 -0.35 8.23
N SER A 65 -28.69 -1.29 7.61
CA SER A 65 -28.19 -2.00 6.43
C SER A 65 -27.95 -1.01 5.28
N ARG A 66 -26.78 -0.34 5.26
CA ARG A 66 -26.29 0.35 4.05
C ARG A 66 -26.17 -0.70 2.93
N LYS A 67 -27.01 -0.59 1.89
CA LYS A 67 -26.94 -1.45 0.71
C LYS A 67 -25.52 -1.44 0.16
N LYS A 68 -24.83 -2.59 0.16
CA LYS A 68 -23.49 -2.76 -0.41
C LYS A 68 -23.47 -2.27 -1.86
N THR A 69 -22.45 -1.48 -2.21
CA THR A 69 -22.25 -0.96 -3.57
C THR A 69 -21.99 -2.09 -4.57
N GLN A 70 -22.20 -1.84 -5.86
CA GLN A 70 -21.92 -2.83 -6.91
C GLN A 70 -20.45 -3.26 -6.91
N THR A 71 -19.51 -2.33 -6.72
CA THR A 71 -18.08 -2.62 -6.58
C THR A 71 -17.78 -3.50 -5.36
N SER A 72 -18.51 -3.33 -4.26
CA SER A 72 -18.37 -4.16 -3.05
C SER A 72 -18.67 -5.62 -3.32
N LYS A 73 -19.83 -5.87 -3.92
CA LYS A 73 -20.27 -7.22 -4.28
C LYS A 73 -19.31 -7.88 -5.26
N LEU A 74 -18.79 -7.10 -6.22
CA LEU A 74 -17.82 -7.57 -7.19
C LEU A 74 -16.51 -8.01 -6.53
N LEU A 75 -15.95 -7.19 -5.63
CA LEU A 75 -14.73 -7.53 -4.90
C LEU A 75 -14.91 -8.78 -4.04
N GLU A 76 -16.02 -8.88 -3.29
CA GLU A 76 -16.34 -10.07 -2.49
C GLU A 76 -16.43 -11.34 -3.35
N SER A 77 -17.02 -11.22 -4.54
CA SER A 77 -17.13 -12.33 -5.49
C SER A 77 -15.76 -12.77 -6.00
N PHE A 78 -14.86 -11.84 -6.30
CA PHE A 78 -13.49 -12.16 -6.69
C PHE A 78 -12.70 -12.77 -5.54
N ILE A 79 -12.77 -12.21 -4.32
CA ILE A 79 -12.10 -12.74 -3.12
C ILE A 79 -12.48 -14.20 -2.89
N ALA A 80 -13.76 -14.54 -3.04
CA ALA A 80 -14.25 -15.91 -2.87
C ALA A 80 -13.61 -16.92 -3.84
N ILE A 81 -13.12 -16.47 -5.00
CA ILE A 81 -12.52 -17.32 -6.04
C ILE A 81 -11.02 -17.09 -6.27
N ILE A 82 -10.36 -16.21 -5.49
CA ILE A 82 -8.91 -15.94 -5.62
C ILE A 82 -8.07 -17.22 -5.71
N PRO A 83 -8.27 -18.25 -4.84
CA PRO A 83 -7.49 -19.48 -4.94
C PRO A 83 -7.64 -20.18 -6.30
N CYS A 84 -8.84 -20.18 -6.87
CA CYS A 84 -9.11 -20.76 -8.19
C CYS A 84 -8.45 -19.94 -9.31
N LEU A 85 -8.52 -18.61 -9.24
CA LEU A 85 -7.88 -17.71 -10.21
C LEU A 85 -6.37 -17.92 -10.23
N ILE A 86 -5.73 -17.94 -9.05
CA ILE A 86 -4.29 -18.20 -8.91
C ILE A 86 -3.93 -19.56 -9.51
N GLN A 87 -4.69 -20.61 -9.18
CA GLN A 87 -4.44 -21.94 -9.73
C GLN A 87 -4.52 -21.96 -11.26
N ASN A 88 -5.55 -21.36 -11.85
CA ASN A 88 -5.69 -21.27 -13.30
C ASN A 88 -4.54 -20.48 -13.95
N MET A 89 -4.13 -19.34 -13.36
CA MET A 89 -2.97 -18.58 -13.84
C MET A 89 -1.68 -19.41 -13.77
N LEU A 90 -1.44 -20.10 -12.65
CA LEU A 90 -0.26 -20.96 -12.48
C LEU A 90 -0.23 -22.12 -13.49
N ILE A 91 -1.39 -22.70 -13.85
CA ILE A 91 -1.47 -23.75 -14.88
C ILE A 91 -1.00 -23.22 -16.24
N HIS A 92 -1.27 -21.96 -16.57
CA HIS A 92 -0.85 -21.36 -17.84
C HIS A 92 0.61 -20.93 -17.89
N GLU A 93 1.22 -20.69 -16.72
CA GLU A 93 2.66 -20.46 -16.57
C GLU A 93 3.44 -21.79 -16.42
N ALA A 94 2.77 -22.86 -15.99
CA ALA A 94 3.36 -24.18 -15.88
C ALA A 94 3.61 -24.77 -17.27
N ASN A 95 4.89 -24.98 -17.61
CA ASN A 95 5.26 -25.69 -18.82
C ASN A 95 5.07 -27.20 -18.62
N LEU A 96 3.86 -27.71 -18.89
CA LEU A 96 3.51 -29.13 -18.79
C LEU A 96 4.32 -30.04 -19.73
N VAL A 97 5.00 -29.45 -20.73
CA VAL A 97 5.80 -30.11 -21.77
C VAL A 97 7.31 -29.89 -21.55
N ALA A 98 7.69 -29.28 -20.42
CA ALA A 98 9.10 -29.10 -20.08
C ALA A 98 9.79 -30.47 -20.01
N SER A 99 10.88 -30.63 -20.76
CA SER A 99 11.65 -31.86 -20.99
C SER A 99 11.21 -32.75 -22.16
N ASP A 100 10.04 -32.51 -22.76
CA ASP A 100 9.63 -33.23 -23.98
C ASP A 100 10.44 -32.79 -25.19
N THR A 101 10.59 -33.69 -26.16
CA THR A 101 11.31 -33.38 -27.40
C THR A 101 10.40 -32.54 -28.29
N CYS A 102 10.89 -31.39 -28.76
CA CYS A 102 10.14 -30.50 -29.64
C CYS A 102 9.71 -31.23 -30.92
N SER A 103 8.52 -30.91 -31.44
CA SER A 103 8.00 -31.50 -32.69
C SER A 103 8.88 -31.25 -33.92
N CYS A 104 9.77 -30.26 -33.88
CA CYS A 104 10.77 -30.01 -34.91
C CYS A 104 12.05 -30.88 -34.78
N GLY A 105 12.16 -31.67 -33.72
CA GLY A 105 13.27 -32.60 -33.46
C GLY A 105 14.59 -31.97 -33.01
N LYS A 106 14.66 -30.64 -32.81
CA LYS A 106 15.93 -29.91 -32.57
C LYS A 106 16.26 -29.63 -31.10
N GLY A 107 15.52 -30.17 -30.13
CA GLY A 107 15.86 -30.02 -28.71
C GLY A 107 14.76 -30.48 -27.76
N LYS A 108 15.08 -30.48 -26.46
CA LYS A 108 14.10 -30.64 -25.37
C LYS A 108 13.51 -29.27 -25.03
N HIS A 109 12.22 -29.18 -24.76
CA HIS A 109 11.60 -27.94 -24.29
C HIS A 109 12.13 -27.59 -22.90
N LEU A 110 13.00 -26.57 -22.79
CA LEU A 110 13.49 -26.06 -21.51
C LEU A 110 12.65 -24.89 -20.98
N VAL A 111 11.96 -24.17 -21.88
CA VAL A 111 11.03 -23.04 -21.62
C VAL A 111 9.91 -23.06 -22.66
N GLN A 112 8.82 -22.31 -22.44
CA GLN A 112 7.78 -22.08 -23.44
C GLN A 112 8.46 -21.48 -24.69
N CYS A 113 8.37 -22.17 -25.82
CA CYS A 113 9.05 -21.76 -27.06
C CYS A 113 8.19 -20.73 -27.79
N ASP A 114 8.48 -19.43 -27.59
CA ASP A 114 7.82 -18.34 -28.32
C ASP A 114 8.17 -18.35 -29.82
N ASP A 115 9.24 -19.04 -30.23
CA ASP A 115 9.69 -19.16 -31.62
C ASP A 115 9.02 -20.33 -32.40
N CYS A 116 8.18 -21.12 -31.74
CA CYS A 116 7.49 -22.24 -32.41
C CYS A 116 6.20 -21.74 -33.07
N THR A 117 6.30 -21.32 -34.34
CA THR A 117 5.16 -20.89 -35.17
C THR A 117 4.11 -21.98 -35.44
N ALA A 118 4.33 -23.21 -34.94
CA ALA A 118 3.38 -24.31 -34.96
C ALA A 118 2.44 -24.32 -33.74
N TYR A 119 2.64 -23.44 -32.76
CA TYR A 119 1.67 -23.22 -31.69
C TYR A 119 0.54 -22.33 -32.22
N SER A 120 -0.66 -22.89 -32.30
CA SER A 120 -1.87 -22.10 -32.56
C SER A 120 -2.12 -21.20 -31.35
N THR A 121 -1.57 -19.99 -31.36
CA THR A 121 -2.11 -18.92 -30.54
C THR A 121 -3.49 -18.60 -31.08
N SER A 122 -4.52 -18.88 -30.26
CA SER A 122 -5.88 -18.40 -30.50
C SER A 122 -5.90 -16.89 -30.30
N TYR A 123 -5.35 -16.15 -31.27
CA TYR A 123 -5.44 -14.70 -31.32
C TYR A 123 -6.92 -14.32 -31.37
N ILE A 124 -7.42 -13.79 -30.25
CA ILE A 124 -8.80 -13.29 -30.14
C ILE A 124 -9.03 -12.08 -31.05
N SER A 125 -7.97 -11.43 -31.53
CA SER A 125 -8.02 -10.34 -32.51
C SER A 125 -8.53 -10.73 -33.91
N ARG A 126 -8.98 -11.98 -34.12
CA ARG A 126 -9.61 -12.43 -35.38
C ARG A 126 -11.08 -12.82 -35.23
N LEU A 127 -11.83 -12.12 -34.39
CA LEU A 127 -13.27 -12.34 -34.29
C LEU A 127 -13.97 -11.78 -35.53
N ARG A 128 -14.52 -12.69 -36.33
CA ARG A 128 -15.18 -12.37 -37.60
C ARG A 128 -16.55 -11.74 -37.33
N PRO A 129 -16.94 -10.65 -38.03
CA PRO A 129 -18.20 -9.94 -37.78
C PRO A 129 -19.48 -10.75 -38.00
N GLU A 130 -19.40 -11.90 -38.68
CA GLU A 130 -20.58 -12.61 -39.19
C GLU A 130 -20.75 -13.99 -38.53
N GLY A 131 -21.77 -14.12 -37.69
CA GLY A 131 -22.43 -15.40 -37.36
C GLY A 131 -21.69 -16.41 -36.46
N TYR A 132 -20.41 -16.21 -36.15
CA TYR A 132 -19.64 -17.15 -35.31
C TYR A 132 -19.53 -16.66 -33.87
N ALA A 133 -19.97 -17.50 -32.92
CA ALA A 133 -19.62 -17.32 -31.50
C ALA A 133 -18.40 -18.18 -31.16
N HIS A 134 -17.49 -17.62 -30.37
CA HIS A 134 -16.39 -18.37 -29.80
C HIS A 134 -16.93 -19.35 -28.75
N GLN A 135 -16.80 -20.65 -29.02
CA GLN A 135 -17.29 -21.71 -28.14
C GLN A 135 -16.24 -22.05 -27.09
N LEU A 136 -16.55 -21.74 -25.84
CA LEU A 136 -15.69 -22.04 -24.69
C LEU A 136 -15.83 -23.51 -24.27
N GLY A 137 -14.77 -24.06 -23.67
CA GLY A 137 -14.75 -25.42 -23.08
C GLY A 137 -14.56 -26.58 -24.05
N HIS A 138 -14.50 -26.33 -25.37
CA HIS A 138 -14.33 -27.36 -26.40
C HIS A 138 -13.28 -27.00 -27.46
N HIS A 139 -12.24 -26.23 -27.13
CA HIS A 139 -11.20 -25.80 -28.08
C HIS A 139 -11.79 -25.20 -29.37
N SER A 140 -12.80 -24.34 -29.24
CA SER A 140 -13.55 -23.75 -30.36
C SER A 140 -14.41 -24.69 -31.22
N ALA A 141 -14.50 -26.00 -30.91
CA ALA A 141 -15.43 -26.91 -31.56
C ALA A 141 -16.87 -26.72 -31.03
N SER A 142 -17.89 -27.06 -31.82
CA SER A 142 -19.29 -26.91 -31.40
C SER A 142 -19.60 -27.76 -30.16
N CYS A 143 -20.19 -27.14 -29.15
CA CYS A 143 -20.61 -27.83 -27.93
C CYS A 143 -21.93 -28.58 -28.17
N PRO A 144 -22.02 -29.87 -27.80
CA PRO A 144 -23.27 -30.64 -27.92
C PRO A 144 -24.31 -30.26 -26.85
N ASN A 145 -23.88 -29.68 -25.73
CA ASN A 145 -24.77 -29.20 -24.66
C ASN A 145 -24.35 -27.80 -24.17
N PRO A 146 -24.62 -26.73 -24.94
CA PRO A 146 -24.24 -25.39 -24.55
C PRO A 146 -25.06 -24.89 -23.36
N ALA A 147 -24.45 -24.11 -22.47
CA ALA A 147 -25.12 -23.60 -21.27
C ALA A 147 -26.26 -22.61 -21.59
N SER A 148 -26.25 -22.01 -22.78
CA SER A 148 -27.33 -21.18 -23.30
C SER A 148 -27.53 -21.45 -24.80
N GLN A 149 -28.78 -21.38 -25.25
CA GLN A 149 -29.12 -21.42 -26.68
C GLN A 149 -28.72 -20.14 -27.41
N SER A 150 -28.76 -18.99 -26.73
CA SER A 150 -28.35 -17.70 -27.29
C SER A 150 -26.84 -17.46 -27.13
N MET A 151 -26.25 -16.80 -28.14
CA MET A 151 -24.88 -16.29 -28.06
C MET A 151 -24.86 -15.02 -27.20
N ILE A 152 -23.85 -14.87 -26.36
CA ILE A 152 -23.70 -13.73 -25.46
C ILE A 152 -22.81 -12.69 -26.14
N LEU A 153 -23.28 -11.44 -26.27
CA LEU A 153 -22.43 -10.31 -26.68
C LEU A 153 -21.35 -10.10 -25.61
N PHE A 154 -20.11 -10.02 -26.06
CA PHE A 154 -18.96 -10.06 -25.18
C PHE A 154 -17.89 -9.07 -25.65
N GLN A 155 -17.27 -8.37 -24.71
CA GLN A 155 -16.14 -7.48 -24.99
C GLN A 155 -14.83 -8.16 -24.57
N ALA A 156 -13.94 -8.38 -25.53
CA ALA A 156 -12.62 -8.92 -25.30
C ALA A 156 -11.58 -7.81 -25.50
N ILE A 157 -10.84 -7.49 -24.44
CA ILE A 157 -9.84 -6.42 -24.46
C ILE A 157 -8.47 -7.08 -24.59
N ASP A 158 -7.76 -6.76 -25.67
CA ASP A 158 -6.43 -7.30 -25.99
C ASP A 158 -5.45 -6.18 -26.36
N THR A 159 -4.18 -6.54 -26.56
CA THR A 159 -3.08 -5.58 -26.78
C THR A 159 -3.22 -4.71 -28.03
N ASP A 160 -4.11 -5.08 -28.96
CA ASP A 160 -4.39 -4.35 -30.19
C ASP A 160 -5.73 -3.60 -30.19
N GLY A 161 -6.50 -3.65 -29.09
CA GLY A 161 -7.74 -2.88 -28.97
C GLY A 161 -8.84 -3.55 -28.16
N ILE A 162 -10.04 -3.00 -28.30
CA ILE A 162 -11.26 -3.37 -27.59
C ILE A 162 -12.21 -3.99 -28.62
N HIS A 163 -12.45 -5.29 -28.50
CA HIS A 163 -13.14 -6.07 -29.52
C HIS A 163 -14.53 -6.50 -29.05
N GLU A 164 -15.54 -6.25 -29.88
CA GLU A 164 -16.87 -6.81 -29.66
C GLU A 164 -17.03 -8.15 -30.37
N THR A 165 -17.54 -9.14 -29.64
CA THR A 165 -17.68 -10.50 -30.13
C THR A 165 -18.91 -11.19 -29.54
N LYS A 166 -19.08 -12.45 -29.90
CA LYS A 166 -20.07 -13.35 -29.33
C LYS A 166 -19.36 -14.56 -28.73
N ILE A 167 -19.70 -14.93 -27.50
CA ILE A 167 -19.22 -16.16 -26.87
C ILE A 167 -20.37 -17.11 -26.55
N ARG A 168 -20.04 -18.38 -26.34
CA ARG A 168 -20.96 -19.39 -25.83
C ARG A 168 -20.25 -20.27 -24.81
N PHE A 169 -20.82 -20.37 -23.62
CA PHE A 169 -20.33 -21.26 -22.56
C PHE A 169 -20.76 -22.71 -22.82
N CYS A 170 -19.88 -23.65 -22.49
CA CYS A 170 -20.18 -25.07 -22.42
C CYS A 170 -20.99 -25.39 -21.17
N GLY A 171 -21.97 -26.30 -21.31
CA GLY A 171 -22.76 -26.89 -20.21
C GLY A 171 -22.68 -28.42 -20.17
N CYS A 172 -21.70 -29.04 -20.83
CA CYS A 172 -21.53 -30.50 -20.85
C CYS A 172 -21.12 -31.09 -19.49
N ALA A 173 -20.57 -30.27 -18.60
CA ALA A 173 -20.23 -30.62 -17.23
C ALA A 173 -20.52 -29.40 -16.33
N ASP A 174 -20.52 -29.60 -15.01
CA ASP A 174 -20.68 -28.53 -14.02
C ASP A 174 -19.39 -27.70 -13.92
N VAL A 175 -19.04 -27.04 -15.03
CA VAL A 175 -17.82 -26.24 -15.18
C VAL A 175 -18.21 -24.77 -15.11
N ASP A 176 -17.61 -24.08 -14.15
CA ASP A 176 -17.87 -22.67 -13.90
C ASP A 176 -17.51 -21.79 -15.12
N GLN A 177 -18.24 -20.69 -15.31
CA GLN A 177 -18.03 -19.78 -16.44
C GLN A 177 -16.68 -19.07 -16.35
N VAL A 178 -16.21 -18.71 -15.15
CA VAL A 178 -14.89 -18.11 -14.93
C VAL A 178 -13.80 -19.11 -15.30
N ASP A 179 -13.92 -20.38 -14.89
CA ASP A 179 -12.95 -21.41 -15.26
C ASP A 179 -12.85 -21.59 -16.79
N GLN A 180 -13.97 -21.53 -17.49
CA GLN A 180 -13.99 -21.63 -18.95
C GLN A 180 -13.28 -20.44 -19.61
N LEU A 181 -13.44 -19.22 -19.09
CA LEU A 181 -12.73 -18.04 -19.57
C LEU A 181 -11.23 -18.10 -19.24
N MET A 182 -10.89 -18.45 -17.99
CA MET A 182 -9.51 -18.53 -17.53
C MET A 182 -8.70 -19.55 -18.34
N LYS A 183 -9.29 -20.70 -18.69
CA LYS A 183 -8.67 -21.71 -19.58
C LYS A 183 -8.35 -21.20 -20.97
N GLU A 184 -9.11 -20.23 -21.48
CA GLU A 184 -8.87 -19.56 -22.75
C GLU A 184 -8.04 -18.27 -22.56
N ARG A 185 -7.36 -18.11 -21.41
CA ARG A 185 -6.52 -16.95 -21.04
C ARG A 185 -7.28 -15.63 -21.04
N LEU A 186 -8.56 -15.67 -20.69
CA LEU A 186 -9.43 -14.51 -20.50
C LEU A 186 -9.72 -14.30 -19.02
N PHE A 187 -9.20 -13.22 -18.47
CA PHE A 187 -9.50 -12.79 -17.11
C PHE A 187 -10.84 -12.03 -17.11
N PRO A 188 -11.89 -12.54 -16.44
CA PRO A 188 -13.20 -11.92 -16.51
C PRO A 188 -13.23 -10.58 -15.78
N ALA A 189 -13.99 -9.61 -16.32
CA ALA A 189 -14.28 -8.36 -15.63
C ALA A 189 -15.26 -8.55 -14.46
N THR A 190 -16.11 -9.58 -14.51
CA THR A 190 -17.07 -9.95 -13.45
C THR A 190 -17.15 -11.45 -13.25
N VAL A 191 -17.40 -11.88 -12.01
CA VAL A 191 -17.55 -13.31 -11.68
C VAL A 191 -18.91 -13.85 -12.11
N ASP A 192 -19.99 -13.14 -11.74
CA ASP A 192 -21.34 -13.51 -12.14
C ASP A 192 -21.64 -13.02 -13.56
N ARG A 193 -22.10 -13.93 -14.41
CA ARG A 193 -22.51 -13.71 -15.82
C ARG A 193 -21.56 -12.77 -16.61
N PRO A 194 -20.28 -13.14 -16.78
CA PRO A 194 -19.29 -12.31 -17.46
C PRO A 194 -19.71 -11.95 -18.90
N THR A 195 -19.67 -10.66 -19.20
CA THR A 195 -19.84 -10.10 -20.56
C THR A 195 -18.60 -9.36 -21.07
N MET A 196 -17.52 -9.37 -20.29
CA MET A 196 -16.26 -8.72 -20.63
C MET A 196 -15.09 -9.49 -20.01
N ALA A 197 -13.97 -9.55 -20.72
CA ALA A 197 -12.71 -10.07 -20.18
C ALA A 197 -11.49 -9.37 -20.78
N PHE A 198 -10.40 -9.39 -20.02
CA PHE A 198 -9.07 -8.94 -20.40
C PHE A 198 -8.21 -10.16 -20.74
N THR A 199 -7.51 -10.14 -21.87
CA THR A 199 -6.55 -11.21 -22.17
C THR A 199 -5.40 -11.22 -21.16
N PHE A 200 -4.79 -12.37 -20.88
CA PHE A 200 -3.60 -12.38 -20.03
C PHE A 200 -2.45 -11.56 -20.62
N ASN A 201 -2.37 -11.46 -21.94
CA ASN A 201 -1.38 -10.64 -22.64
C ASN A 201 -1.51 -9.17 -22.26
N ILE A 202 -2.73 -8.63 -22.20
CA ILE A 202 -2.90 -7.22 -21.87
C ILE A 202 -2.60 -6.93 -20.39
N LEU A 203 -2.94 -7.86 -19.49
CA LEU A 203 -2.57 -7.76 -18.08
C LEU A 203 -1.04 -7.76 -17.92
N LYS A 204 -0.34 -8.63 -18.66
CA LYS A 204 1.14 -8.70 -18.67
C LYS A 204 1.76 -7.44 -19.26
N GLN A 205 1.24 -6.94 -20.38
CA GLN A 205 1.75 -5.71 -20.99
C GLN A 205 1.56 -4.51 -20.07
N PHE A 206 0.37 -4.33 -19.49
CA PHE A 206 0.13 -3.26 -18.54
C PHE A 206 1.08 -3.35 -17.34
N HIS A 207 1.32 -4.55 -16.79
CA HIS A 207 2.27 -4.74 -15.71
C HIS A 207 3.68 -4.24 -16.07
N ILE A 208 4.18 -4.58 -17.25
CA ILE A 208 5.49 -4.12 -17.73
C ILE A 208 5.51 -2.61 -17.98
N HIS A 209 4.51 -2.07 -18.68
CA HIS A 209 4.41 -0.63 -18.92
C HIS A 209 4.32 0.17 -17.61
N HIS A 210 3.53 -0.31 -16.67
CA HIS A 210 3.41 0.31 -15.36
C HIS A 210 4.74 0.31 -14.59
N LEU A 211 5.53 -0.76 -14.68
CA LEU A 211 6.83 -0.86 -14.03
C LEU A 211 7.89 0.03 -14.69
N GLU A 212 8.02 -0.06 -16.02
CA GLU A 212 9.10 0.53 -16.81
C GLU A 212 8.86 2.01 -17.16
N SER A 213 7.64 2.37 -17.57
CA SER A 213 7.33 3.73 -18.03
C SER A 213 6.45 4.53 -17.06
N LYS A 214 6.02 3.93 -15.95
CA LYS A 214 5.06 4.52 -14.98
C LYS A 214 3.75 4.94 -15.63
N GLU A 215 3.40 4.30 -16.75
CA GLU A 215 2.17 4.58 -17.47
C GLU A 215 0.95 4.32 -16.56
N SER A 216 0.03 5.29 -16.55
CA SER A 216 -1.18 5.16 -15.76
C SER A 216 -2.14 4.19 -16.45
N ALA A 217 -2.97 3.49 -15.68
CA ALA A 217 -4.02 2.65 -16.26
C ALA A 217 -4.98 3.46 -17.15
N TYR A 218 -5.16 4.76 -16.87
CA TYR A 218 -6.03 5.64 -17.65
C TYR A 218 -5.46 5.86 -19.04
N ASP A 219 -4.18 6.24 -19.12
CA ASP A 219 -3.49 6.47 -20.38
C ASP A 219 -3.35 5.17 -21.19
N PHE A 220 -3.06 4.06 -20.51
CA PHE A 220 -2.97 2.75 -21.14
C PHE A 220 -4.30 2.32 -21.79
N ILE A 221 -5.44 2.46 -21.08
CA ILE A 221 -6.76 2.20 -21.69
C ILE A 221 -7.06 3.20 -22.81
N GLY A 222 -6.68 4.47 -22.66
CA GLY A 222 -6.82 5.48 -23.73
C GLY A 222 -6.03 5.11 -24.99
N ALA A 223 -4.84 4.51 -24.84
CA ALA A 223 -4.07 3.99 -25.96
C ALA A 223 -4.80 2.83 -26.66
N LEU A 224 -5.43 1.91 -25.91
CA LEU A 224 -6.23 0.83 -26.49
C LEU A 224 -7.47 1.35 -27.24
N GLN A 225 -8.14 2.38 -26.72
CA GLN A 225 -9.25 3.03 -27.43
C GLN A 225 -8.76 3.60 -28.77
N ARG A 226 -7.58 4.23 -28.80
CA ARG A 226 -6.97 4.74 -30.04
C ARG A 226 -6.49 3.65 -30.99
N LEU A 227 -6.00 2.52 -30.48
CA LEU A 227 -5.67 1.35 -31.31
C LEU A 227 -6.92 0.75 -31.96
N THR A 228 -8.05 0.80 -31.25
CA THR A 228 -9.36 0.34 -31.77
C THR A 228 -9.90 1.28 -32.84
N ASP A 229 -9.97 2.58 -32.53
CA ASP A 229 -10.33 3.63 -33.48
C ASP A 229 -9.61 4.93 -33.10
N ASN A 230 -8.60 5.30 -33.89
CA ASN A 230 -7.82 6.49 -33.62
C ASN A 230 -8.56 7.79 -33.99
N ALA A 231 -9.57 7.73 -34.85
CA ALA A 231 -10.36 8.89 -35.27
C ALA A 231 -11.45 9.20 -34.25
N PHE A 232 -12.12 8.17 -33.73
CA PHE A 232 -13.27 8.27 -32.83
C PHE A 232 -13.05 7.52 -31.51
N ALA A 233 -11.85 7.62 -30.93
CA ALA A 233 -11.48 6.92 -29.69
C ALA A 233 -12.46 7.16 -28.51
N HIS A 234 -13.14 8.31 -28.49
CA HIS A 234 -14.14 8.66 -27.47
C HIS A 234 -15.47 7.91 -27.63
N GLU A 235 -15.75 7.35 -28.81
CA GLU A 235 -16.92 6.49 -29.08
C GLU A 235 -16.62 5.01 -28.78
N VAL A 236 -15.34 4.63 -28.69
CA VAL A 236 -14.91 3.29 -28.30
C VAL A 236 -15.26 3.06 -26.83
N ALA A 237 -15.77 1.87 -26.50
CA ALA A 237 -16.08 1.47 -25.13
C ALA A 237 -14.90 1.73 -24.18
N ASN A 238 -15.18 2.19 -22.96
CA ASN A 238 -14.16 2.48 -21.96
C ASN A 238 -14.21 1.45 -20.81
N PRO A 239 -13.36 0.41 -20.83
CA PRO A 239 -13.30 -0.61 -19.80
C PRO A 239 -12.49 -0.18 -18.57
N TYR A 240 -12.08 1.09 -18.45
CA TYR A 240 -11.23 1.56 -17.34
C TYR A 240 -11.79 1.21 -15.96
N SER A 241 -13.10 1.33 -15.76
CA SER A 241 -13.72 1.01 -14.46
C SER A 241 -13.70 -0.49 -14.13
N GLN A 242 -13.60 -1.35 -15.14
CA GLN A 242 -13.52 -2.80 -15.03
C GLN A 242 -12.06 -3.27 -14.95
N PHE A 243 -11.15 -2.54 -15.57
CA PHE A 243 -9.70 -2.79 -15.57
C PHE A 243 -9.05 -2.33 -14.26
N ARG A 244 -9.44 -1.15 -13.76
CA ARG A 244 -9.05 -0.60 -12.47
C ARG A 244 -10.30 -0.29 -11.63
N PRO A 245 -11.05 -1.32 -11.20
CA PRO A 245 -12.16 -1.11 -10.29
C PRO A 245 -11.68 -0.47 -9.00
N SER A 246 -12.54 0.31 -8.35
CA SER A 246 -12.24 1.01 -7.10
C SER A 246 -12.14 0.07 -5.88
N TRP A 247 -11.46 -1.08 -6.05
CA TRP A 247 -11.20 -2.09 -5.01
C TRP A 247 -10.42 -1.53 -3.84
N TRP A 248 -9.63 -0.47 -4.05
CA TRP A 248 -8.98 0.26 -2.98
C TRP A 248 -9.97 0.78 -1.93
N LYS A 249 -11.22 1.12 -2.29
CA LYS A 249 -12.27 1.59 -1.34
C LYS A 249 -12.60 0.55 -0.27
N GLN A 250 -12.31 -0.72 -0.54
CA GLN A 250 -12.77 -1.87 0.24
C GLN A 250 -11.70 -2.94 0.34
N THR A 251 -10.43 -2.55 0.19
CA THR A 251 -9.32 -3.48 0.31
C THR A 251 -9.36 -4.10 1.71
N PRO A 252 -9.45 -5.45 1.80
CA PRO A 252 -9.45 -6.12 3.09
C PRO A 252 -8.21 -5.74 3.91
N ALA A 253 -8.32 -5.76 5.24
CA ALA A 253 -7.24 -5.30 6.12
C ALA A 253 -5.92 -6.08 5.90
N GLU A 254 -6.01 -7.36 5.53
CA GLU A 254 -4.90 -8.23 5.13
C GLU A 254 -4.17 -7.77 3.86
N PHE A 255 -4.83 -7.02 2.98
CA PHE A 255 -4.27 -6.51 1.73
C PHE A 255 -4.01 -5.00 1.76
N CYS A 256 -4.12 -4.35 2.93
CA CYS A 256 -3.92 -2.90 3.03
C CYS A 256 -2.54 -2.43 2.53
N HIS A 257 -1.53 -3.31 2.51
CA HIS A 257 -0.20 -3.04 1.96
C HIS A 257 -0.21 -2.71 0.45
N LEU A 258 -1.27 -3.10 -0.28
CA LEU A 258 -1.42 -2.76 -1.70
C LEU A 258 -1.75 -1.27 -1.93
N ASN A 259 -2.39 -0.62 -0.95
CA ASN A 259 -2.78 0.78 -0.99
C ASN A 259 -2.20 1.49 0.24
N GLN A 260 -0.87 1.51 0.32
CA GLN A 260 -0.15 2.02 1.49
C GLN A 260 0.87 3.08 1.09
N THR A 261 0.95 4.16 1.87
CA THR A 261 2.06 5.11 1.83
C THR A 261 3.12 4.73 2.86
N GLN A 262 4.36 4.98 2.51
CA GLN A 262 5.52 4.70 3.34
C GLN A 262 6.35 5.97 3.41
N ASP A 263 6.34 6.58 4.59
CA ASP A 263 6.99 7.85 4.85
C ASP A 263 8.04 7.69 5.97
N THR A 264 9.07 8.51 5.92
CA THR A 264 10.15 8.60 6.91
C THR A 264 10.20 10.03 7.42
N ALA A 265 10.15 10.19 8.73
CA ALA A 265 10.46 11.43 9.43
C ALA A 265 11.90 11.37 9.93
N ASP A 266 12.72 12.34 9.54
CA ASP A 266 14.12 12.38 9.97
C ASP A 266 14.68 13.80 10.07
N TRP A 267 15.63 13.99 10.99
CA TRP A 267 16.24 15.29 11.30
C TRP A 267 17.65 15.40 10.74
N ASN A 268 17.96 16.55 10.15
CA ASN A 268 19.29 16.85 9.66
C ASN A 268 19.84 18.16 10.24
N HIS A 269 20.91 18.05 11.03
CA HIS A 269 21.60 19.18 11.66
C HIS A 269 22.74 19.79 10.83
N HIS A 270 23.07 19.22 9.67
CA HIS A 270 24.07 19.79 8.75
C HIS A 270 23.49 20.92 7.90
N ALA A 271 22.19 20.88 7.59
CA ALA A 271 21.44 21.98 6.98
C ALA A 271 21.08 23.04 8.05
N ASN A 272 22.11 23.68 8.62
CA ASN A 272 21.96 24.72 9.63
C ASN A 272 22.24 26.12 9.07
N LYS A 273 21.79 27.12 9.82
CA LYS A 273 21.94 28.54 9.52
C LYS A 273 22.44 29.29 10.75
N PHE A 274 23.54 30.01 10.59
CA PHE A 274 24.06 30.90 11.62
C PHE A 274 23.33 32.25 11.58
N ALA A 275 23.35 32.94 12.72
CA ALA A 275 22.88 34.32 12.80
C ALA A 275 23.67 35.20 11.81
N LYS A 276 22.97 35.76 10.82
CA LYS A 276 23.54 36.64 9.79
C LYS A 276 22.56 37.76 9.44
N ASN A 277 23.07 38.84 8.82
CA ASN A 277 22.21 39.90 8.30
C ASN A 277 21.34 39.32 7.17
N ILE A 278 20.03 39.49 7.27
CA ILE A 278 19.04 38.99 6.32
C ILE A 278 18.65 40.17 5.41
N ASP A 279 18.60 39.91 4.10
CA ASP A 279 18.04 40.85 3.13
C ASP A 279 16.51 40.83 3.26
N PRO A 280 15.84 41.95 3.58
CA PRO A 280 14.38 41.99 3.72
C PRO A 280 13.63 41.65 2.43
N ASP A 281 14.28 41.73 1.27
CA ASP A 281 13.68 41.38 -0.03
C ASP A 281 13.86 39.89 -0.38
N ASP A 282 14.61 39.13 0.41
CA ASP A 282 14.80 37.70 0.23
C ASP A 282 13.61 36.91 0.80
N VAL A 283 12.57 36.82 -0.01
CA VAL A 283 11.29 36.18 0.31
C VAL A 283 11.05 34.93 -0.52
N SER A 284 10.35 33.94 0.06
CA SER A 284 10.03 32.70 -0.65
C SER A 284 9.18 32.95 -1.89
N LEU A 285 9.62 32.41 -3.04
CA LEU A 285 8.89 32.48 -4.31
C LEU A 285 7.62 31.62 -4.33
N PHE A 286 7.58 30.57 -3.51
CA PHE A 286 6.49 29.59 -3.52
C PHE A 286 5.58 29.68 -2.29
N THR A 287 5.97 30.39 -1.22
CA THR A 287 5.11 30.77 -0.09
C THR A 287 4.24 29.60 0.41
N GLY A 288 4.86 28.49 0.81
CA GLY A 288 4.14 27.31 1.31
C GLY A 288 3.57 26.34 0.26
N LYS A 289 3.71 26.62 -1.05
CA LYS A 289 3.10 25.81 -2.13
C LYS A 289 3.96 24.63 -2.63
N ALA A 290 5.09 24.38 -1.97
CA ALA A 290 6.00 23.27 -2.23
C ALA A 290 6.42 22.64 -0.89
N TYR A 291 7.49 21.86 -0.81
CA TYR A 291 7.81 21.10 0.41
C TYR A 291 8.14 21.96 1.65
N PHE A 292 8.44 23.25 1.52
CA PHE A 292 8.48 24.17 2.68
C PHE A 292 7.11 24.73 2.99
N PRO A 293 6.75 24.86 4.27
CA PRO A 293 5.53 25.54 4.67
C PRO A 293 5.60 27.04 4.46
N ASP A 294 4.45 27.69 4.60
CA ASP A 294 4.40 29.14 4.70
C ASP A 294 5.11 29.59 6.00
N GLU A 295 6.07 30.50 5.86
CA GLU A 295 6.89 30.95 6.99
C GLU A 295 6.05 31.67 8.05
N ALA A 296 5.07 32.48 7.64
CA ALA A 296 4.24 33.23 8.58
C ALA A 296 3.33 32.28 9.38
N GLU A 297 2.73 31.29 8.72
CA GLU A 297 1.93 30.25 9.38
C GLU A 297 2.78 29.42 10.35
N TYR A 298 3.99 29.06 9.94
CA TYR A 298 4.89 28.26 10.76
C TYR A 298 5.39 29.03 11.99
N GLN A 299 5.80 30.29 11.82
CA GLN A 299 6.19 31.15 12.95
C GLN A 299 5.04 31.38 13.91
N GLN A 300 3.81 31.56 13.40
CA GLN A 300 2.63 31.70 14.26
C GLN A 300 2.39 30.46 15.12
N TYR A 301 2.53 29.27 14.54
CA TYR A 301 2.45 28.00 15.28
C TYR A 301 3.49 27.93 16.40
N LEU A 302 4.75 28.29 16.12
CA LEU A 302 5.82 28.32 17.12
C LEU A 302 5.56 29.32 18.26
N LEU A 303 4.99 30.49 17.95
CA LEU A 303 4.61 31.48 18.94
C LEU A 303 3.47 30.98 19.83
N ASP A 304 2.48 30.28 19.27
CA ASP A 304 1.36 29.75 20.03
C ASP A 304 1.77 28.63 20.99
N LEU A 305 2.81 27.85 20.64
CA LEU A 305 3.44 26.91 21.56
C LEU A 305 4.11 27.59 22.76
N GLN A 306 4.76 28.73 22.55
CA GLN A 306 5.45 29.48 23.62
C GLN A 306 4.48 30.11 24.63
N LYS A 307 3.23 30.37 24.23
CA LYS A 307 2.19 30.91 25.13
C LYS A 307 1.69 29.89 26.16
N LYS A 308 1.91 28.59 25.92
CA LYS A 308 1.50 27.51 26.82
C LYS A 308 2.61 27.22 27.84
N PRO A 309 2.28 26.76 29.06
CA PRO A 309 3.29 26.34 30.02
C PRO A 309 4.17 25.26 29.41
N ALA A 310 5.49 25.38 29.57
CA ALA A 310 6.42 24.39 29.03
C ALA A 310 6.05 22.99 29.58
N PRO A 311 5.78 22.00 28.70
CA PRO A 311 5.56 20.65 29.15
C PRO A 311 6.83 20.13 29.88
N PRO A 312 6.69 19.19 30.81
CA PRO A 312 7.83 18.53 31.44
C PRO A 312 8.80 18.01 30.37
N GLU A 313 10.11 18.08 30.60
CA GLU A 313 11.11 17.57 29.65
C GLU A 313 10.71 16.17 29.15
N GLU A 314 10.48 16.06 27.85
CA GLU A 314 10.02 14.85 27.19
C GLU A 314 11.17 13.83 27.20
N LYS A 315 11.16 12.95 28.20
CA LYS A 315 12.13 11.87 28.31
C LYS A 315 11.66 10.70 27.47
N THR A 316 12.47 10.30 26.50
CA THR A 316 12.23 9.04 25.79
C THR A 316 12.41 7.87 26.74
N ALA A 317 11.67 6.78 26.56
CA ALA A 317 11.83 5.60 27.42
C ALA A 317 13.20 4.90 27.21
N CYS A 318 13.84 5.10 26.05
CA CYS A 318 15.11 4.49 25.66
C CYS A 318 16.31 5.32 26.17
N ALA A 319 17.10 4.72 27.07
CA ALA A 319 18.18 5.43 27.77
C ALA A 319 19.30 5.92 26.84
N HIS A 320 19.61 5.20 25.76
CA HIS A 320 20.64 5.55 24.79
C HIS A 320 20.30 6.85 24.04
N LEU A 321 19.06 6.98 23.55
CA LEU A 321 18.57 8.18 22.86
C LEU A 321 18.57 9.42 23.76
N ASN A 322 18.18 9.27 25.03
CA ASN A 322 18.25 10.37 26.00
C ASN A 322 19.68 10.90 26.22
N ALA A 323 20.71 10.05 26.06
CA ALA A 323 22.10 10.46 26.22
C ALA A 323 22.58 11.27 25.00
N VAL A 324 22.20 10.87 23.78
CA VAL A 324 22.50 11.59 22.53
C VAL A 324 21.85 12.97 22.54
N ASN A 325 20.57 13.08 22.91
CA ASN A 325 19.82 14.34 22.93
C ASN A 325 20.43 15.40 23.88
N LYS A 326 21.07 14.97 24.97
CA LYS A 326 21.73 15.88 25.93
C LYS A 326 23.08 16.41 25.45
N GLN A 327 23.79 15.69 24.59
CA GLN A 327 25.09 16.13 24.06
C GLN A 327 24.94 17.26 23.03
N ASN A 328 23.79 17.34 22.35
CA ASN A 328 23.56 18.28 21.24
C ASN A 328 23.43 19.76 21.65
N ARG A 329 23.07 20.11 22.89
CA ARG A 329 22.79 21.52 23.29
C ARG A 329 23.99 22.46 23.16
N LYS A 330 25.23 21.97 23.27
CA LYS A 330 26.44 22.81 23.11
C LYS A 330 26.79 23.08 21.64
N LYS A 331 26.31 22.24 20.70
CA LYS A 331 26.63 22.30 19.27
C LYS A 331 25.95 23.48 18.54
N PHE A 332 24.86 23.99 19.10
CA PHE A 332 23.97 24.96 18.44
C PHE A 332 24.21 26.42 18.81
N LYS A 333 25.37 26.75 19.39
CA LYS A 333 25.66 28.13 19.80
C LYS A 333 25.76 29.04 18.56
N ASN A 334 25.07 30.18 18.60
CA ASN A 334 25.01 31.21 17.52
C ASN A 334 24.30 30.77 16.22
N MET A 335 23.43 29.77 16.29
CA MET A 335 22.60 29.34 15.16
C MET A 335 21.16 29.87 15.33
N ASP A 336 20.59 30.40 14.25
CA ASP A 336 19.18 30.75 14.17
C ASP A 336 18.34 29.52 13.83
N ILE A 337 18.91 28.66 12.97
CA ILE A 337 18.34 27.37 12.59
C ILE A 337 19.40 26.30 12.83
N THR A 338 19.05 25.32 13.65
CA THR A 338 19.93 24.24 14.09
C THR A 338 19.93 23.03 13.18
N GLY A 339 19.03 23.00 12.20
CA GLY A 339 18.82 21.91 11.26
C GLY A 339 17.44 22.03 10.60
N ILE A 340 17.05 20.98 9.90
CA ILE A 340 15.71 20.80 9.33
C ILE A 340 15.16 19.41 9.68
N VAL A 341 13.84 19.26 9.60
CA VAL A 341 13.16 17.96 9.60
C VAL A 341 12.48 17.73 8.28
N ASN A 342 12.63 16.53 7.74
CA ASN A 342 11.91 16.14 6.55
C ASN A 342 10.91 15.04 6.84
N ILE A 343 9.77 15.11 6.16
CA ILE A 343 8.90 13.97 5.89
C ILE A 343 9.13 13.59 4.42
N GLN A 344 9.51 12.35 4.18
CA GLN A 344 9.89 11.88 2.84
C GLN A 344 9.24 10.54 2.56
N CYS A 345 8.84 10.28 1.31
CA CYS A 345 8.34 8.95 0.97
C CYS A 345 9.49 7.97 0.63
N LEU A 346 9.18 6.67 0.54
CA LEU A 346 10.13 5.62 0.12
C LEU A 346 10.88 5.96 -1.19
N HIS A 347 10.25 6.71 -2.10
CA HIS A 347 10.86 7.13 -3.37
C HIS A 347 11.85 8.30 -3.22
N VAL A 348 12.16 8.72 -1.99
CA VAL A 348 13.08 9.82 -1.66
C VAL A 348 12.52 11.19 -2.13
N PHE A 349 11.20 11.31 -2.30
CA PHE A 349 10.56 12.62 -2.51
C PHE A 349 10.25 13.29 -1.17
N ILE A 350 10.69 14.54 -1.02
CA ILE A 350 10.40 15.37 0.15
C ILE A 350 8.96 15.86 0.07
N LYS A 351 8.16 15.47 1.05
CA LYS A 351 6.76 15.88 1.19
C LYS A 351 6.61 17.10 2.08
N SER A 352 7.51 17.26 3.04
CA SER A 352 7.62 18.45 3.88
C SER A 352 9.03 18.60 4.41
N SER A 353 9.50 19.85 4.52
CA SER A 353 10.75 20.23 5.18
C SER A 353 10.49 21.44 6.08
N VAL A 354 10.89 21.37 7.35
CA VAL A 354 10.62 22.40 8.36
C VAL A 354 11.87 22.73 9.17
N ASP A 355 12.10 24.02 9.45
CA ASP A 355 13.28 24.51 10.16
C ASP A 355 13.26 24.20 11.66
N LEU A 356 14.43 23.91 12.24
CA LEU A 356 14.61 23.63 13.67
C LEU A 356 15.17 24.84 14.42
N GLN A 357 14.36 25.46 15.27
CA GLN A 357 14.78 26.64 16.02
C GLN A 357 15.78 26.27 17.13
N LEU A 358 15.65 25.08 17.73
CA LEU A 358 16.61 24.62 18.73
C LEU A 358 16.54 23.10 18.94
N GLY A 359 17.38 22.38 18.20
CA GLY A 359 17.46 20.92 18.26
C GLY A 359 16.16 20.24 17.85
N GLU A 360 16.11 18.93 18.07
CA GLU A 360 14.94 18.10 17.79
C GLU A 360 13.84 18.35 18.83
N LYS A 361 12.62 18.61 18.36
CA LYS A 361 11.42 18.74 19.20
C LYS A 361 10.23 18.18 18.45
N PHE A 362 9.35 17.45 19.14
CA PHE A 362 8.15 16.88 18.51
C PHE A 362 7.29 17.92 17.81
N ALA A 363 7.19 19.15 18.31
CA ALA A 363 6.48 20.24 17.66
C ALA A 363 6.90 20.48 16.20
N ASN A 364 8.21 20.40 15.90
CA ASN A 364 8.70 20.57 14.53
C ASN A 364 8.28 19.36 13.65
N THR A 365 8.31 18.14 14.18
CA THR A 365 7.80 16.93 13.47
C THR A 365 6.30 17.00 13.26
N ASP A 366 5.55 17.44 14.27
CA ASP A 366 4.09 17.56 14.24
C ASP A 366 3.68 18.46 13.08
N TYR A 367 4.31 19.63 12.96
CA TYR A 367 4.04 20.56 11.87
C TYR A 367 4.46 19.99 10.51
N ALA A 368 5.64 19.38 10.41
CA ALA A 368 6.11 18.79 9.15
C ALA A 368 5.20 17.65 8.67
N LEU A 369 4.75 16.80 9.59
CA LEU A 369 3.82 15.72 9.28
C LEU A 369 2.45 16.27 8.89
N ALA A 370 1.90 17.24 9.64
CA ALA A 370 0.64 17.91 9.30
C ALA A 370 0.69 18.58 7.93
N HIS A 371 1.78 19.28 7.64
CA HIS A 371 2.02 19.91 6.35
C HIS A 371 2.08 18.86 5.23
N SER A 372 2.86 17.79 5.40
CA SER A 372 2.97 16.71 4.41
C SER A 372 1.61 16.08 4.06
N ILE A 373 0.78 15.82 5.09
CA ILE A 373 -0.55 15.24 4.93
C ILE A 373 -1.47 16.18 4.14
N ARG A 374 -1.47 17.48 4.48
CA ARG A 374 -2.27 18.49 3.80
C ARG A 374 -1.86 18.69 2.34
N GLN A 375 -0.56 18.61 2.02
CA GLN A 375 -0.08 18.71 0.65
C GLN A 375 -0.53 17.55 -0.23
N HIS A 376 -0.60 16.34 0.33
CA HIS A 376 -1.14 15.18 -0.37
C HIS A 376 -2.62 15.30 -0.71
N TRP A 377 -3.39 16.07 0.06
CA TRP A 377 -4.84 16.21 -0.11
C TRP A 377 -5.28 17.48 -0.84
N ASN A 378 -4.40 18.08 -1.65
CA ASN A 378 -4.68 19.36 -2.28
C ASN A 378 -6.01 19.33 -3.06
N ARG A 379 -7.02 20.02 -2.50
CA ARG A 379 -8.47 19.87 -2.75
C ARG A 379 -8.96 20.45 -4.09
N GLY A 380 -8.08 20.55 -5.08
CA GLY A 380 -8.34 21.23 -6.36
C GLY A 380 -8.12 20.36 -7.60
N THR A 381 -7.48 19.19 -7.48
CA THR A 381 -7.32 18.27 -8.61
C THR A 381 -8.52 17.34 -8.69
N THR A 382 -9.35 17.50 -9.73
CA THR A 382 -10.47 16.59 -10.04
C THR A 382 -10.02 15.23 -10.59
N THR A 383 -8.71 15.05 -10.80
CA THR A 383 -8.11 13.90 -11.47
C THR A 383 -7.77 12.74 -10.53
N ILE A 384 -7.60 12.98 -9.23
CA ILE A 384 -7.30 11.95 -8.23
C ILE A 384 -8.51 11.77 -7.30
N ASP A 385 -8.98 10.54 -7.14
CA ASP A 385 -10.13 10.22 -6.28
C ASP A 385 -9.77 10.53 -4.81
N ALA A 386 -10.43 11.53 -4.22
CA ALA A 386 -10.21 11.94 -2.84
C ALA A 386 -10.49 10.80 -1.84
N ASP A 387 -11.42 9.90 -2.17
CA ASP A 387 -11.68 8.72 -1.35
C ASP A 387 -10.44 7.78 -1.37
N PHE A 388 -9.64 7.77 -2.45
CA PHE A 388 -8.45 6.90 -2.55
C PHE A 388 -7.37 7.38 -1.61
N LEU A 389 -7.10 8.68 -1.65
CA LEU A 389 -6.07 9.28 -0.80
C LEU A 389 -6.39 9.15 0.69
N THR A 390 -7.68 9.19 1.06
CA THR A 390 -8.14 9.05 2.46
C THR A 390 -8.29 7.59 2.91
N SER A 391 -8.36 6.63 1.99
CA SER A 391 -8.40 5.19 2.30
C SER A 391 -7.03 4.52 2.29
N CYS A 392 -5.99 5.22 1.87
CA CYS A 392 -4.62 4.70 1.90
C CYS A 392 -4.19 4.42 3.35
N ASN A 393 -3.56 3.27 3.56
CA ASN A 393 -2.93 2.98 4.84
C ASN A 393 -1.60 3.75 4.94
N HIS A 394 -1.22 4.19 6.14
CA HIS A 394 -0.02 5.01 6.33
C HIS A 394 0.99 4.30 7.25
N LEU A 395 2.21 4.07 6.75
CA LEU A 395 3.37 3.74 7.56
C LEU A 395 4.26 4.97 7.69
N VAL A 396 4.66 5.28 8.92
CA VAL A 396 5.64 6.34 9.16
C VAL A 396 6.77 5.78 10.00
N SER A 397 7.99 5.78 9.45
CA SER A 397 9.20 5.48 10.18
C SER A 397 9.78 6.75 10.82
N TYR A 398 10.22 6.63 12.06
CA TYR A 398 10.87 7.71 12.77
C TYR A 398 11.77 7.13 13.86
N ASP A 399 13.00 7.63 13.97
CA ASP A 399 13.99 7.19 14.95
C ASP A 399 13.44 7.04 16.35
N ILE A 400 12.68 8.05 16.80
CA ILE A 400 12.11 8.07 18.14
C ILE A 400 10.62 7.77 18.15
N SER A 401 10.14 7.00 17.17
CA SER A 401 8.74 6.58 17.04
C SER A 401 8.20 6.04 18.34
N CYS A 402 8.96 5.23 19.09
CA CYS A 402 8.53 4.64 20.37
C CYS A 402 8.14 5.65 21.46
N ALA A 403 8.65 6.88 21.40
CA ALA A 403 8.28 7.97 22.29
C ALA A 403 7.26 8.91 21.65
N TYR A 404 7.43 9.20 20.36
CA TYR A 404 6.59 10.12 19.61
C TYR A 404 5.14 9.63 19.48
N TRP A 405 4.93 8.36 19.11
CA TRP A 405 3.60 7.83 18.82
C TRP A 405 2.63 7.90 20.01
N VAL A 406 3.16 7.80 21.24
CA VAL A 406 2.37 7.88 22.48
C VAL A 406 1.74 9.27 22.66
N LYS A 407 2.34 10.29 22.04
CA LYS A 407 2.00 11.71 22.20
C LYS A 407 1.43 12.35 20.95
N ALA A 408 1.67 11.76 19.78
CA ALA A 408 1.25 12.31 18.49
C ALA A 408 -0.24 12.69 18.47
N VAL A 409 -1.14 11.80 18.91
CA VAL A 409 -2.59 12.09 18.93
C VAL A 409 -2.91 13.28 19.86
N ASP A 410 -2.35 13.32 21.07
CA ASP A 410 -2.57 14.42 22.03
C ASP A 410 -2.07 15.77 21.49
N HIS A 411 -0.95 15.76 20.77
CA HIS A 411 -0.38 16.97 20.16
C HIS A 411 -1.24 17.46 18.99
N PHE A 412 -1.66 16.54 18.12
CA PHE A 412 -2.50 16.84 16.97
C PHE A 412 -3.89 17.31 17.39
N GLN A 413 -4.49 16.74 18.44
CA GLN A 413 -5.75 17.24 18.99
C GLN A 413 -5.68 18.72 19.40
N GLN A 414 -4.51 19.19 19.85
CA GLN A 414 -4.33 20.57 20.31
C GLN A 414 -4.05 21.56 19.19
N HIS A 415 -3.39 21.13 18.11
CA HIS A 415 -2.82 22.03 17.11
C HIS A 415 -3.30 21.77 15.67
N PHE A 416 -3.71 20.53 15.38
CA PHE A 416 -4.17 20.07 14.06
C PHE A 416 -5.39 19.14 14.21
N PRO A 417 -6.50 19.60 14.84
CA PRO A 417 -7.64 18.75 15.18
C PRO A 417 -8.31 18.11 13.94
N ASP A 418 -8.18 18.75 12.79
CA ASP A 418 -8.63 18.25 11.48
C ASP A 418 -7.90 17.00 11.00
N LEU A 419 -6.70 16.72 11.54
CA LEU A 419 -5.84 15.61 11.12
C LEU A 419 -5.77 14.45 12.12
N VAL A 420 -6.53 14.52 13.22
CA VAL A 420 -6.45 13.51 14.30
C VAL A 420 -6.79 12.12 13.81
N SER A 421 -7.84 11.98 13.00
CA SER A 421 -8.24 10.69 12.41
C SER A 421 -7.14 10.08 11.56
N ASP A 422 -6.31 10.91 10.94
CA ASP A 422 -5.24 10.47 10.06
C ASP A 422 -4.06 9.95 10.87
N ILE A 423 -3.70 10.69 11.93
CA ILE A 423 -2.67 10.28 12.89
C ILE A 423 -3.04 8.98 13.61
N GLU A 424 -4.31 8.79 13.96
CA GLU A 424 -4.80 7.55 14.59
C GLU A 424 -4.63 6.31 13.68
N GLN A 425 -4.64 6.50 12.36
CA GLN A 425 -4.51 5.42 11.38
C GLN A 425 -3.05 5.10 11.01
N ILE A 426 -2.10 5.97 11.38
CA ILE A 426 -0.68 5.74 11.13
C ILE A 426 -0.17 4.56 11.94
N ARG A 427 0.52 3.64 11.27
CA ARG A 427 1.35 2.63 11.95
C ARG A 427 2.78 3.13 11.99
N TRP A 428 3.31 3.22 13.20
CA TRP A 428 4.61 3.79 13.50
C TRP A 428 5.70 2.73 13.43
N LEU A 429 6.83 3.09 12.84
CA LEU A 429 8.00 2.23 12.67
C LEU A 429 9.25 2.92 13.19
N ILE A 430 10.26 2.14 13.54
CA ILE A 430 11.63 2.65 13.74
C ILE A 430 12.47 2.11 12.57
N PRO A 431 13.30 2.94 11.92
CA PRO A 431 14.20 2.48 10.88
C PRO A 431 15.07 1.29 11.33
N LEU A 432 15.33 0.34 10.41
CA LEU A 432 15.92 -0.97 10.74
C LEU A 432 17.33 -0.91 11.35
N VAL A 433 18.13 0.10 11.02
CA VAL A 433 19.45 0.34 11.59
C VAL A 433 19.31 0.99 12.96
N HIS A 434 18.39 1.95 13.09
CA HIS A 434 18.21 2.72 14.32
C HIS A 434 17.60 1.90 15.47
N VAL A 435 16.70 0.97 15.15
CA VAL A 435 15.98 0.17 16.17
C VAL A 435 16.90 -0.66 17.07
N GLN A 436 18.12 -0.99 16.61
CA GLN A 436 19.13 -1.71 17.40
C GLN A 436 19.60 -0.90 18.62
N ASN A 437 19.47 0.43 18.59
CA ASN A 437 19.83 1.32 19.70
C ASN A 437 18.68 1.51 20.70
N HIS A 438 17.55 0.82 20.52
CA HIS A 438 16.39 0.86 21.40
C HIS A 438 16.35 -0.33 22.35
N LYS A 439 15.39 -0.32 23.27
CA LYS A 439 15.11 -1.49 24.13
C LYS A 439 14.58 -2.65 23.28
N ASP A 440 14.79 -3.88 23.74
CA ASP A 440 14.35 -5.11 23.05
C ASP A 440 12.87 -5.07 22.63
N ASN A 441 11.98 -4.55 23.48
CA ASN A 441 10.56 -4.41 23.14
C ASN A 441 10.30 -3.53 21.92
N CYS A 442 11.16 -2.54 21.64
CA CYS A 442 11.00 -1.71 20.45
C CYS A 442 11.23 -2.51 19.16
N MET A 443 12.08 -3.55 19.19
CA MET A 443 12.25 -4.42 18.03
C MET A 443 10.94 -5.09 17.65
N TYR A 444 10.23 -5.67 18.61
CA TYR A 444 8.97 -6.37 18.31
C TYR A 444 7.81 -5.42 18.00
N CYS A 445 7.82 -4.20 18.54
CA CYS A 445 6.72 -3.26 18.37
C CYS A 445 6.84 -2.34 17.14
N PHE A 446 8.05 -2.06 16.65
CA PHE A 446 8.28 -1.01 15.64
C PHE A 446 9.12 -1.46 14.44
N VAL A 447 9.66 -2.67 14.41
CA VAL A 447 10.38 -3.19 13.24
C VAL A 447 9.37 -3.59 12.17
N SER A 448 9.60 -3.14 10.94
CA SER A 448 8.73 -3.45 9.79
C SER A 448 8.56 -4.95 9.55
N ALA A 449 9.58 -5.76 9.80
CA ALA A 449 9.52 -7.23 9.66
C ALA A 449 8.50 -7.92 10.56
N TYR A 450 8.12 -7.32 11.70
CA TYR A 450 7.11 -7.85 12.61
C TYR A 450 5.75 -7.16 12.50
N ILE A 451 5.63 -6.16 11.61
CA ILE A 451 4.40 -5.40 11.43
C ILE A 451 3.63 -5.98 10.24
N LEU A 452 2.43 -6.46 10.55
CA LEU A 452 1.53 -7.03 9.55
C LEU A 452 1.27 -6.02 8.44
N ASN A 453 1.40 -6.50 7.21
CA ASN A 453 1.13 -5.72 6.01
C ASN A 453 1.98 -4.45 5.94
N ALA A 454 3.20 -4.48 6.48
CA ALA A 454 4.17 -3.41 6.32
C ALA A 454 4.88 -3.43 4.95
N SER A 455 4.78 -4.55 4.23
CA SER A 455 5.58 -4.84 3.02
C SER A 455 7.08 -4.63 3.24
N HIS A 456 7.89 -4.54 2.17
CA HIS A 456 9.33 -4.35 2.29
C HIS A 456 9.66 -2.85 2.46
N PHE A 457 9.69 -2.38 3.71
CA PHE A 457 10.06 -1.00 4.04
C PHE A 457 11.13 -0.98 5.13
N HIS A 458 12.28 -0.35 4.86
CA HIS A 458 13.39 -0.30 5.82
C HIS A 458 13.49 1.02 6.60
N GLY A 459 12.88 2.10 6.10
CA GLY A 459 12.81 3.40 6.79
C GLY A 459 14.10 4.22 6.83
N GLU A 460 15.17 3.79 6.14
CA GLU A 460 16.50 4.46 6.12
C GLU A 460 16.69 5.36 4.90
N THR A 461 15.66 5.51 4.05
CA THR A 461 15.78 6.20 2.76
C THR A 461 16.14 7.68 2.88
N ALA A 462 15.94 8.29 4.05
CA ALA A 462 16.28 9.69 4.28
C ALA A 462 17.79 9.98 4.15
N GLU A 463 18.62 9.04 4.59
CA GLU A 463 20.08 9.16 4.53
C GLU A 463 20.62 9.29 3.09
N HIS A 464 19.92 8.69 2.11
CA HIS A 464 20.30 8.82 0.70
C HIS A 464 20.21 10.27 0.23
N TYR A 465 19.14 10.98 0.59
CA TYR A 465 18.96 12.39 0.24
C TYR A 465 19.93 13.28 1.01
N TRP A 466 20.14 13.00 2.29
CA TRP A 466 21.03 13.83 3.13
C TRP A 466 22.45 13.88 2.62
N ALA A 467 22.97 12.78 2.07
CA ALA A 467 24.30 12.74 1.46
C ALA A 467 24.46 13.81 0.37
N GLU A 468 23.45 14.02 -0.48
CA GLU A 468 23.47 15.01 -1.55
C GLU A 468 23.10 16.41 -1.06
N SER A 469 22.02 16.54 -0.28
CA SER A 469 21.54 17.83 0.24
C SER A 469 22.60 18.55 1.09
N ASN A 470 23.36 17.80 1.90
CA ASN A 470 24.41 18.37 2.75
C ASN A 470 25.58 18.96 1.96
N GLN A 471 25.77 18.56 0.71
CA GLN A 471 26.77 19.16 -0.19
C GLN A 471 26.32 20.54 -0.68
N LEU A 472 25.02 20.72 -0.88
CA LEU A 472 24.40 21.93 -1.44
C LEU A 472 24.01 22.94 -0.36
N GLY A 473 23.57 22.46 0.81
CA GLY A 473 22.71 23.19 1.76
C GLY A 473 23.37 23.96 2.89
N ARG A 474 24.64 24.36 2.79
CA ARG A 474 25.24 25.18 3.86
C ARG A 474 24.72 26.62 3.78
N GLN A 475 23.99 27.06 4.80
CA GLN A 475 23.66 28.47 5.09
C GLN A 475 22.62 29.15 4.18
N MET A 476 21.62 28.43 3.67
CA MET A 476 20.51 29.06 2.94
C MET A 476 19.52 29.76 3.88
N ASN A 477 18.70 30.66 3.33
CA ASN A 477 17.65 31.36 4.08
C ASN A 477 16.37 30.51 4.14
N ASN A 478 15.44 30.87 5.05
CA ASN A 478 14.25 30.08 5.34
C ASN A 478 13.43 29.87 4.06
N GLY A 479 13.08 28.63 3.73
CA GLY A 479 12.30 28.32 2.53
C GLY A 479 13.05 28.36 1.19
N HIS A 480 14.40 28.40 1.19
CA HIS A 480 15.24 28.41 -0.03
C HIS A 480 15.98 27.09 -0.32
N HIS A 481 15.63 25.98 0.34
CA HIS A 481 16.44 24.75 0.32
C HIS A 481 16.11 23.76 -0.80
#